data_AF-G9NRX2-F1
#
_entry.id   AF-G9NRX2-F1
#
_cell.length_a   1.000
_cell.length_b   1.000
_cell.length_c   1.000
_cell.angle_alpha   90.00
_cell.angle_beta   90.00
_cell.angle_gamma   90.00
#
_symmetry.space_group_name_H-M   'P 1'
#
loop_
_entity.id
_entity.type
_entity.pdbx_description
1 polymer ?
#
loop_
_entity_poly.entity_id
_entity_poly.type
_entity_poly.pdbx_seq_one_letter_code
_entity_poly.pdbx_strand_id
1 'polypeptide(L)'
;MDFVHQGRVVDYSLYWYRLPDIPDFLVCTKCHANEIESTQLASQFEKIKRLDNESSSCSFWRPRVKEIMWPQAVRTGNMDAMRLFMKKRGSVKPCKGANPTAATEGITWYGMSNSEIDGFATCEACYEDRIVGTPFESKFSPHRQQPANETWSCDVALLYISRAVVKMAQQNDWAGFVAGATRRLSLPKCEGREVRPNSCTWYTPRGKIDNMQACEACYMDRVALTRFEREFGVYEMKTDFDSWMQSLGQYWTCKLHETNLPLVWAMENAIEQRDWCVFSSSAEVACRLPPCTANGIIRGNWWTIQGGCDNFDICETCYTSILRTSGVGHFFEPAKRNLEATLICDFCVSSPRFKQYIRMYAKSVDQGVFSYYLDYVRTFASVPVCPVLKTVEKTHWWGYPGALFCHDCYLSFVINTKLGSSVPIKEGFDERPQICQIWSSRMRTMWLQACDAGAPGSPESDAKVNEFTEFANERLKIYTQTIPQMDFIRGMKQIKMQAAMNQGLVSVMYQGMDSLLSISGATDGNLHGNSQLGWHDTTQGVQSAQAYQNMQAGFANANRADEWMQLFQLEQIWKQVE
;
A
#
# COMPACT_ATOMS: atom_id res chain seq x y z
N MET A 1 1.35 0.36 2.70
CA MET A 1 2.76 0.04 2.99
C MET A 1 3.00 0.58 4.39
N ASP A 2 3.05 -0.31 5.38
CA ASP A 2 3.33 0.09 6.75
C ASP A 2 4.85 0.27 6.88
N PHE A 3 5.31 1.52 6.86
CA PHE A 3 6.71 1.88 7.11
C PHE A 3 7.06 1.81 8.61
N VAL A 4 6.08 1.46 9.44
CA VAL A 4 6.25 1.28 10.88
C VAL A 4 7.26 0.16 11.15
N HIS A 5 8.30 0.47 11.94
CA HIS A 5 9.24 -0.51 12.46
C HIS A 5 8.57 -1.70 13.20
N GLN A 6 7.31 -1.55 13.63
CA GLN A 6 6.50 -2.62 14.23
C GLN A 6 5.99 -3.57 13.14
N GLY A 7 6.64 -4.73 13.00
CA GLY A 7 6.16 -5.80 12.13
C GLY A 7 6.57 -5.68 10.67
N ARG A 8 7.44 -4.71 10.30
CA ARG A 8 8.01 -4.67 8.95
C ARG A 8 8.80 -5.94 8.66
N VAL A 9 8.37 -6.66 7.64
CA VAL A 9 9.07 -7.83 7.09
C VAL A 9 10.00 -7.35 5.99
N VAL A 10 11.25 -7.76 6.04
CA VAL A 10 12.25 -7.52 5.01
C VAL A 10 12.73 -8.85 4.44
N ASP A 11 13.11 -8.85 3.18
CA ASP A 11 13.51 -10.03 2.42
C ASP A 11 14.87 -9.83 1.74
N TYR A 12 15.69 -8.92 2.25
CA TYR A 12 17.04 -8.67 1.78
C TYR A 12 18.05 -8.89 2.90
N SER A 13 19.28 -9.16 2.50
CA SER A 13 20.35 -9.53 3.42
C SER A 13 20.68 -8.40 4.39
N LEU A 14 20.54 -8.71 5.68
CA LEU A 14 20.89 -7.85 6.80
C LEU A 14 21.53 -8.67 7.91
N TYR A 15 22.25 -7.98 8.78
CA TYR A 15 22.67 -8.55 10.06
C TYR A 15 21.52 -8.50 11.07
N TRP A 16 21.35 -9.62 11.75
CA TRP A 16 20.36 -9.83 12.81
C TRP A 16 21.05 -10.40 14.04
N TYR A 17 20.39 -10.24 15.18
CA TYR A 17 20.80 -10.82 16.44
C TYR A 17 19.73 -11.79 16.90
N ARG A 18 20.11 -12.91 17.49
CA ARG A 18 19.17 -13.91 18.00
C ARG A 18 19.74 -14.66 19.21
N LEU A 19 18.85 -15.31 19.95
CA LEU A 19 19.26 -16.29 20.95
C LEU A 19 19.50 -17.64 20.24
N PRO A 20 20.62 -18.34 20.47
CA PRO A 20 20.90 -19.62 19.82
C PRO A 20 19.81 -20.69 20.03
N ASP A 21 19.15 -20.69 21.18
CA ASP A 21 18.08 -21.64 21.52
C ASP A 21 16.70 -21.26 20.96
N ILE A 22 16.58 -20.09 20.31
CA ILE A 22 15.33 -19.58 19.73
C ILE A 22 15.65 -18.90 18.37
N PRO A 23 15.99 -19.69 17.34
CA PRO A 23 16.59 -19.18 16.12
C PRO A 23 15.68 -18.26 15.30
N ASP A 24 14.35 -18.38 15.46
CA ASP A 24 13.34 -17.60 14.73
C ASP A 24 13.04 -16.24 15.38
N PHE A 25 13.51 -16.02 16.62
CA PHE A 25 13.36 -14.72 17.28
C PHE A 25 14.49 -13.79 16.85
N LEU A 26 14.22 -12.98 15.83
CA LEU A 26 15.19 -12.04 15.28
C LEU A 26 15.06 -10.66 15.93
N VAL A 27 16.21 -10.08 16.24
CA VAL A 27 16.38 -8.70 16.69
C VAL A 27 17.17 -7.93 15.63
N CYS A 28 16.64 -6.80 15.16
CA CYS A 28 17.35 -5.98 14.18
C CYS A 28 18.56 -5.28 14.82
N THR A 29 19.53 -4.90 14.00
CA THR A 29 20.76 -4.22 14.43
C THR A 29 20.46 -2.94 15.24
N LYS A 30 19.45 -2.15 14.84
CA LYS A 30 19.03 -0.93 15.57
C LYS A 30 18.54 -1.23 16.99
N CYS A 31 17.65 -2.22 17.14
CA CYS A 31 17.15 -2.61 18.47
C CYS A 31 18.27 -3.20 19.33
N HIS A 32 19.17 -3.99 18.76
CA HIS A 32 20.31 -4.51 19.49
C HIS A 32 21.20 -3.37 20.01
N ALA A 33 21.63 -2.46 19.12
CA ALA A 33 22.51 -1.35 19.48
C ALA A 33 21.88 -0.43 20.55
N ASN A 34 20.60 -0.11 20.40
CA ASN A 34 19.94 0.85 21.29
C ASN A 34 19.53 0.26 22.64
N GLU A 35 19.12 -1.01 22.69
CA GLU A 35 18.41 -1.58 23.85
C GLU A 35 19.16 -2.77 24.50
N ILE A 36 20.07 -3.43 23.77
CA ILE A 36 20.69 -4.70 24.20
C ILE A 36 22.20 -4.56 24.43
N GLU A 37 22.92 -3.92 23.52
CA GLU A 37 24.39 -3.91 23.45
C GLU A 37 25.05 -3.39 24.74
N SER A 38 24.42 -2.42 25.40
CA SER A 38 24.90 -1.82 26.66
C SER A 38 24.56 -2.64 27.91
N THR A 39 23.88 -3.78 27.78
CA THR A 39 23.40 -4.59 28.91
C THR A 39 24.26 -5.82 29.17
N GLN A 40 24.20 -6.34 30.39
CA GLN A 40 24.86 -7.60 30.78
C GLN A 40 24.37 -8.85 30.04
N LEU A 41 23.28 -8.73 29.26
CA LEU A 41 22.68 -9.83 28.50
C LEU A 41 23.13 -9.86 27.04
N ALA A 42 23.89 -8.85 26.57
CA ALA A 42 24.30 -8.73 25.17
C ALA A 42 25.04 -9.97 24.65
N SER A 43 25.91 -10.55 25.48
CA SER A 43 26.72 -11.74 25.13
C SER A 43 25.89 -13.00 24.84
N GLN A 44 24.61 -13.03 25.22
CA GLN A 44 23.71 -14.15 24.91
C GLN A 44 23.19 -14.11 23.47
N PHE A 45 23.30 -12.96 22.79
CA PHE A 45 22.83 -12.79 21.42
C PHE A 45 23.97 -13.05 20.44
N GLU A 46 23.76 -13.98 19.51
CA GLU A 46 24.67 -14.19 18.40
C GLU A 46 24.28 -13.31 17.21
N LYS A 47 25.29 -12.76 16.54
CA LYS A 47 25.12 -12.01 15.30
C LYS A 47 25.11 -12.99 14.13
N ILE A 48 24.05 -12.95 13.33
CA ILE A 48 23.89 -13.76 12.12
C ILE A 48 23.63 -12.87 10.91
N LYS A 49 23.92 -13.38 9.71
CA LYS A 49 23.54 -12.74 8.45
C LYS A 49 22.45 -13.57 7.80
N ARG A 50 21.27 -12.97 7.61
CA ARG A 50 20.18 -13.58 6.82
C ARG A 50 20.44 -13.32 5.35
N LEU A 51 20.11 -14.28 4.49
CA LEU A 51 20.35 -14.17 3.05
C LEU A 51 19.24 -13.36 2.37
N ASP A 52 19.50 -12.91 1.14
CA ASP A 52 18.43 -12.33 0.32
C ASP A 52 17.32 -13.38 0.09
N ASN A 53 16.08 -12.91 -0.02
CA ASN A 53 14.82 -13.66 -0.11
C ASN A 53 14.39 -14.41 1.16
N GLU A 54 15.14 -14.32 2.27
CA GLU A 54 14.69 -14.83 3.57
C GLU A 54 13.87 -13.77 4.33
N SER A 55 12.56 -13.99 4.41
CA SER A 55 11.66 -13.12 5.18
C SER A 55 12.09 -13.04 6.65
N SER A 56 12.35 -11.83 7.11
CA SER A 56 12.87 -11.54 8.44
C SER A 56 12.16 -10.32 9.02
N SER A 57 11.86 -10.34 10.33
CA SER A 57 11.21 -9.22 11.01
C SER A 57 11.73 -9.08 12.44
N CYS A 58 11.81 -7.84 12.93
CA CYS A 58 12.29 -7.59 14.29
C CYS A 58 11.20 -7.92 15.31
N SER A 59 11.40 -8.98 16.08
CA SER A 59 10.47 -9.39 17.13
C SER A 59 10.68 -8.67 18.47
N PHE A 60 11.80 -7.96 18.64
CA PHE A 60 12.07 -7.18 19.86
C PHE A 60 11.12 -6.00 20.05
N TRP A 61 10.55 -5.46 18.96
CA TRP A 61 9.72 -4.26 19.00
C TRP A 61 8.26 -4.51 19.42
N ARG A 62 7.92 -5.76 19.77
CA ARG A 62 6.63 -6.12 20.35
C ARG A 62 6.50 -5.43 21.71
N PRO A 63 5.39 -4.73 22.01
CA PRO A 63 5.25 -3.97 23.26
C PRO A 63 5.52 -4.80 24.52
N ARG A 64 4.97 -6.02 24.62
CA ARG A 64 5.24 -6.91 25.77
C ARG A 64 6.71 -7.26 25.93
N VAL A 65 7.44 -7.47 24.83
CA VAL A 65 8.88 -7.72 24.89
C VAL A 65 9.61 -6.47 25.37
N LYS A 66 9.40 -5.34 24.68
CA LYS A 66 10.15 -4.11 24.92
C LYS A 66 9.85 -3.47 26.27
N GLU A 67 8.59 -3.44 26.68
CA GLU A 67 8.12 -2.64 27.83
C GLU A 67 8.03 -3.44 29.13
N ILE A 68 7.84 -4.76 29.04
CA ILE A 68 7.61 -5.62 30.22
C ILE A 68 8.77 -6.60 30.40
N MET A 69 8.98 -7.50 29.44
CA MET A 69 9.88 -8.64 29.60
C MET A 69 11.35 -8.22 29.59
N TRP A 70 11.76 -7.37 28.64
CA TRP A 70 13.16 -6.96 28.51
C TRP A 70 13.65 -6.16 29.73
N PRO A 71 12.95 -5.12 30.22
CA PRO A 71 13.38 -4.41 31.42
C PRO A 71 13.46 -5.31 32.65
N GLN A 72 12.54 -6.28 32.78
CA GLN A 72 12.59 -7.26 33.86
C GLN A 72 13.82 -8.17 33.74
N ALA A 73 14.10 -8.68 32.54
CA ALA A 73 15.23 -9.56 32.31
C ALA A 73 16.57 -8.87 32.57
N VAL A 74 16.71 -7.60 32.14
CA VAL A 74 17.91 -6.82 32.44
C VAL A 74 18.09 -6.63 33.95
N ARG A 75 17.02 -6.29 34.67
CA ARG A 75 17.07 -6.10 36.14
C ARG A 75 17.45 -7.38 36.90
N THR A 76 16.93 -8.54 36.48
CA THR A 76 17.15 -9.81 37.18
C THR A 76 18.35 -10.62 36.65
N GLY A 77 18.85 -10.27 35.48
CA GLY A 77 19.82 -11.09 34.74
C GLY A 77 19.24 -12.39 34.17
N ASN A 78 17.91 -12.56 34.18
CA ASN A 78 17.23 -13.81 33.78
C ASN A 78 16.30 -13.60 32.58
N MET A 79 16.48 -14.42 31.53
CA MET A 79 15.75 -14.35 30.26
C MET A 79 14.67 -15.44 30.10
N ASP A 80 14.42 -16.30 31.10
CA ASP A 80 13.63 -17.52 30.94
C ASP A 80 12.16 -17.23 30.62
N ALA A 81 11.56 -16.23 31.27
CA ALA A 81 10.20 -15.80 30.96
C ALA A 81 10.08 -15.28 29.52
N MET A 82 11.09 -14.55 29.06
CA MET A 82 11.15 -14.05 27.70
C MET A 82 11.35 -15.21 26.70
N ARG A 83 12.25 -16.16 26.99
CA ARG A 83 12.45 -17.37 26.18
C ARG A 83 11.16 -18.18 26.02
N LEU A 84 10.43 -18.40 27.11
CA LEU A 84 9.16 -19.13 27.10
C LEU A 84 8.13 -18.42 26.21
N PHE A 85 8.00 -17.11 26.36
CA PHE A 85 7.13 -16.30 25.51
C PHE A 85 7.52 -16.40 24.03
N MET A 86 8.80 -16.27 23.69
CA MET A 86 9.25 -16.33 22.30
C MET A 86 8.96 -17.69 21.65
N LYS A 87 9.20 -18.79 22.37
CA LYS A 87 8.88 -20.15 21.90
C LYS A 87 7.39 -20.31 21.64
N LYS A 88 6.53 -19.86 22.57
CA LYS A 88 5.07 -19.82 22.39
C LYS A 88 4.69 -18.96 21.18
N ARG A 89 5.28 -17.77 21.06
CA ARG A 89 4.91 -16.82 20.01
C ARG A 89 5.26 -17.30 18.61
N GLY A 90 6.30 -18.13 18.48
CA GLY A 90 6.68 -18.80 17.23
C GLY A 90 5.60 -19.74 16.68
N SER A 91 4.75 -20.32 17.54
CA SER A 91 3.63 -21.16 17.09
C SER A 91 2.34 -20.39 16.81
N VAL A 92 2.30 -19.08 17.09
CA VAL A 92 1.12 -18.22 16.88
C VAL A 92 1.18 -17.55 15.51
N LYS A 93 0.09 -17.67 14.74
CA LYS A 93 -0.02 -17.06 13.40
C LYS A 93 0.14 -15.54 13.46
N PRO A 94 0.77 -14.91 12.45
CA PRO A 94 0.90 -13.45 12.41
C PRO A 94 -0.46 -12.78 12.26
N CYS A 95 -0.60 -11.57 12.83
CA CYS A 95 -1.78 -10.74 12.65
C CYS A 95 -1.92 -10.34 11.18
N LYS A 96 -3.14 -10.41 10.63
CA LYS A 96 -3.46 -10.01 9.24
C LYS A 96 -3.91 -8.54 9.13
N GLY A 97 -3.86 -7.80 10.24
CA GLY A 97 -4.22 -6.40 10.32
C GLY A 97 -5.72 -6.18 10.51
N ALA A 98 -6.17 -4.97 10.16
CA ALA A 98 -7.57 -4.56 10.18
C ALA A 98 -8.35 -5.01 8.93
N ASN A 99 -7.74 -5.82 8.06
CA ASN A 99 -8.42 -6.36 6.87
C ASN A 99 -9.28 -7.58 7.26
N PRO A 100 -10.46 -7.75 6.64
CA PRO A 100 -11.29 -8.93 6.85
C PRO A 100 -10.54 -10.21 6.47
N THR A 101 -10.51 -11.16 7.40
CA THR A 101 -9.79 -12.42 7.28
C THR A 101 -10.79 -13.57 7.33
N ALA A 102 -10.71 -14.51 6.39
CA ALA A 102 -11.59 -15.68 6.33
C ALA A 102 -11.20 -16.76 7.35
N ALA A 103 -12.16 -17.60 7.75
CA ALA A 103 -11.95 -18.68 8.70
C ALA A 103 -10.90 -19.71 8.25
N THR A 104 -10.67 -19.86 6.93
CA THR A 104 -9.66 -20.75 6.34
C THR A 104 -8.23 -20.40 6.75
N GLU A 105 -7.98 -19.16 7.16
CA GLU A 105 -6.68 -18.74 7.69
C GLU A 105 -6.42 -19.29 9.10
N GLY A 106 -7.46 -19.83 9.77
CA GLY A 106 -7.38 -20.52 11.05
C GLY A 106 -6.74 -19.69 12.16
N ILE A 107 -7.12 -18.41 12.26
CA ILE A 107 -6.67 -17.50 13.32
C ILE A 107 -7.51 -17.75 14.58
N THR A 108 -6.84 -17.84 15.72
CA THR A 108 -7.50 -17.84 17.04
C THR A 108 -7.85 -16.42 17.43
N TRP A 109 -9.07 -16.22 17.92
CA TRP A 109 -9.62 -14.90 18.25
C TRP A 109 -9.96 -14.80 19.74
N TYR A 110 -9.86 -13.59 20.27
CA TYR A 110 -10.24 -13.21 21.62
C TYR A 110 -11.19 -12.00 21.57
N GLY A 111 -12.15 -11.97 22.48
CA GLY A 111 -13.11 -10.87 22.63
C GLY A 111 -13.10 -10.31 24.05
N MET A 112 -13.80 -9.20 24.26
CA MET A 112 -14.00 -8.63 25.59
C MET A 112 -14.97 -9.50 26.39
N SER A 113 -14.60 -9.86 27.62
CA SER A 113 -15.38 -10.84 28.41
C SER A 113 -16.77 -10.33 28.81
N ASN A 114 -16.98 -9.02 28.94
CA ASN A 114 -18.30 -8.46 29.23
C ASN A 114 -18.93 -7.78 28.00
N SER A 115 -18.37 -7.99 26.80
CA SER A 115 -18.83 -7.38 25.55
C SER A 115 -19.01 -5.85 25.65
N GLU A 116 -18.11 -5.14 26.35
CA GLU A 116 -18.19 -3.69 26.50
C GLU A 116 -18.14 -2.94 25.15
N ILE A 117 -17.53 -3.57 24.15
CA ILE A 117 -17.59 -3.14 22.74
C ILE A 117 -18.14 -4.32 21.95
N ASP A 118 -19.33 -4.14 21.37
CA ASP A 118 -19.97 -5.17 20.56
C ASP A 118 -19.12 -5.51 19.33
N GLY A 119 -18.96 -6.82 19.09
CA GLY A 119 -18.16 -7.34 17.98
C GLY A 119 -16.65 -7.15 18.10
N PHE A 120 -16.11 -6.63 19.21
CA PHE A 120 -14.67 -6.42 19.35
C PHE A 120 -13.88 -7.74 19.26
N ALA A 121 -12.93 -7.79 18.34
CA ALA A 121 -12.11 -8.97 18.08
C ALA A 121 -10.62 -8.62 18.02
N THR A 122 -9.81 -9.39 18.75
CA THR A 122 -8.35 -9.38 18.62
C THR A 122 -7.83 -10.76 18.29
N CYS A 123 -6.93 -10.85 17.31
CA CYS A 123 -6.27 -12.13 17.02
C CYS A 123 -5.28 -12.49 18.14
N GLU A 124 -4.99 -13.78 18.30
CA GLU A 124 -4.07 -14.31 19.30
C GLU A 124 -2.69 -13.62 19.28
N ALA A 125 -2.18 -13.25 18.09
CA ALA A 125 -0.96 -12.47 17.96
C ALA A 125 -1.00 -11.15 18.76
N CYS A 126 -1.98 -10.29 18.48
CA CYS A 126 -2.16 -9.01 19.17
C CYS A 126 -2.49 -9.20 20.66
N TYR A 127 -3.25 -10.24 21.00
CA TYR A 127 -3.53 -10.59 22.39
C TYR A 127 -2.24 -10.91 23.15
N GLU A 128 -1.42 -11.83 22.65
CA GLU A 128 -0.14 -12.22 23.26
C GLU A 128 0.88 -11.09 23.29
N ASP A 129 0.94 -10.27 22.23
CA ASP A 129 1.96 -9.23 22.04
C ASP A 129 1.66 -7.94 22.83
N ARG A 130 0.39 -7.68 23.20
CA ARG A 130 -0.05 -6.38 23.76
C ARG A 130 -0.95 -6.44 24.98
N ILE A 131 -1.66 -7.54 25.22
CA ILE A 131 -2.66 -7.66 26.31
C ILE A 131 -2.16 -8.56 27.43
N VAL A 132 -1.62 -9.72 27.10
CA VAL A 132 -1.13 -10.69 28.10
C VAL A 132 0.01 -10.09 28.92
N GLY A 133 -0.02 -10.30 30.23
CA GLY A 133 0.92 -9.74 31.21
C GLY A 133 0.58 -8.31 31.63
N THR A 134 -0.58 -7.78 31.21
CA THR A 134 -1.08 -6.48 31.64
C THR A 134 -2.32 -6.63 32.53
N PRO A 135 -2.71 -5.59 33.30
CA PRO A 135 -3.96 -5.63 34.08
C PRO A 135 -5.23 -5.92 33.24
N PHE A 136 -5.17 -5.70 31.93
CA PHE A 136 -6.30 -5.94 31.03
C PHE A 136 -6.45 -7.41 30.62
N GLU A 137 -5.48 -8.29 30.87
CA GLU A 137 -5.55 -9.70 30.44
C GLU A 137 -6.84 -10.40 30.87
N SER A 138 -7.25 -10.19 32.13
CA SER A 138 -8.49 -10.76 32.68
C SER A 138 -9.79 -10.22 32.08
N LYS A 139 -9.73 -9.16 31.26
CA LYS A 139 -10.88 -8.56 30.57
C LYS A 139 -11.13 -9.18 29.19
N PHE A 140 -10.26 -10.09 28.76
CA PHE A 140 -10.38 -10.77 27.48
C PHE A 140 -10.52 -12.28 27.70
N SER A 141 -11.30 -12.90 26.83
CA SER A 141 -11.52 -14.34 26.81
C SER A 141 -11.49 -14.87 25.38
N PRO A 142 -11.17 -16.16 25.17
CA PRO A 142 -11.27 -16.78 23.86
C PRO A 142 -12.64 -16.52 23.24
N HIS A 143 -12.64 -16.06 22.00
CA HIS A 143 -13.86 -15.80 21.24
C HIS A 143 -14.42 -17.13 20.71
N ARG A 144 -15.70 -17.15 20.31
CA ARG A 144 -16.26 -18.28 19.54
C ARG A 144 -15.39 -18.56 18.31
N GLN A 145 -15.38 -19.82 17.86
CA GLN A 145 -14.73 -20.17 16.59
C GLN A 145 -15.37 -19.37 15.45
N GLN A 146 -14.53 -18.80 14.58
CA GLN A 146 -14.99 -18.05 13.43
C GLN A 146 -15.78 -18.95 12.47
N PRO A 147 -17.05 -18.63 12.16
CA PRO A 147 -17.84 -19.39 11.19
C PRO A 147 -17.24 -19.33 9.78
N ALA A 148 -17.41 -20.39 8.98
CA ALA A 148 -16.80 -20.52 7.65
C ALA A 148 -17.25 -19.44 6.64
N ASN A 149 -18.43 -18.86 6.84
CA ASN A 149 -19.02 -17.81 6.01
C ASN A 149 -18.74 -16.38 6.52
N GLU A 150 -18.07 -16.22 7.67
CA GLU A 150 -17.76 -14.91 8.25
C GLU A 150 -16.30 -14.52 8.01
N THR A 151 -16.06 -13.22 7.91
CA THR A 151 -14.73 -12.64 7.86
C THR A 151 -14.56 -11.65 9.00
N TRP A 152 -13.48 -11.78 9.78
CA TRP A 152 -13.21 -10.92 10.94
C TRP A 152 -11.91 -10.14 10.74
N SER A 153 -11.83 -8.96 11.36
CA SER A 153 -10.63 -8.11 11.38
C SER A 153 -10.11 -7.98 12.81
N CYS A 154 -8.81 -7.73 12.97
CA CYS A 154 -8.24 -7.47 14.29
C CYS A 154 -8.36 -5.98 14.62
N ASP A 155 -9.19 -5.62 15.60
CA ASP A 155 -9.40 -4.24 16.02
C ASP A 155 -8.13 -3.65 16.67
N VAL A 156 -7.40 -4.47 17.43
CA VAL A 156 -6.10 -4.09 18.01
C VAL A 156 -5.03 -3.80 16.94
N ALA A 157 -5.25 -4.19 15.69
CA ALA A 157 -4.36 -3.80 14.60
C ALA A 157 -4.52 -2.33 14.19
N LEU A 158 -5.62 -1.67 14.52
CA LEU A 158 -5.77 -0.22 14.31
C LEU A 158 -4.77 0.53 15.19
N LEU A 159 -4.00 1.44 14.60
CA LEU A 159 -2.86 2.10 15.26
C LEU A 159 -3.25 2.82 16.56
N TYR A 160 -4.43 3.46 16.61
CA TYR A 160 -4.92 4.04 17.85
C TYR A 160 -5.16 2.98 18.94
N ILE A 161 -5.97 1.95 18.65
CA ILE A 161 -6.36 0.90 19.62
C ILE A 161 -5.12 0.15 20.10
N SER A 162 -4.23 -0.16 19.16
CA SER A 162 -2.90 -0.73 19.35
C SER A 162 -2.05 0.02 20.38
N ARG A 163 -2.08 1.36 20.36
CA ARG A 163 -1.40 2.21 21.36
C ARG A 163 -2.21 2.35 22.64
N ALA A 164 -3.53 2.52 22.53
CA ALA A 164 -4.43 2.72 23.65
C ALA A 164 -4.41 1.53 24.61
N VAL A 165 -4.48 0.29 24.09
CA VAL A 165 -4.47 -0.91 24.94
C VAL A 165 -3.20 -0.98 25.80
N VAL A 166 -2.04 -0.62 25.24
CA VAL A 166 -0.77 -0.63 25.96
C VAL A 166 -0.70 0.51 26.98
N LYS A 167 -0.97 1.75 26.55
CA LYS A 167 -0.84 2.94 27.40
C LYS A 167 -1.85 2.98 28.55
N MET A 168 -3.10 2.60 28.28
CA MET A 168 -4.14 2.61 29.30
C MET A 168 -3.95 1.44 30.27
N ALA A 169 -3.43 0.29 29.81
CA ALA A 169 -3.10 -0.81 30.71
C ALA A 169 -2.00 -0.46 31.71
N GLN A 170 -1.00 0.35 31.33
CA GLN A 170 0.02 0.88 32.26
C GLN A 170 -0.59 1.71 33.40
N GLN A 171 -1.73 2.38 33.14
CA GLN A 171 -2.45 3.20 34.11
C GLN A 171 -3.62 2.44 34.76
N ASN A 172 -3.84 1.19 34.37
CA ASN A 172 -5.02 0.38 34.71
C ASN A 172 -6.36 1.08 34.37
N ASP A 173 -6.40 1.89 33.31
CA ASP A 173 -7.57 2.66 32.89
C ASP A 173 -8.41 1.91 31.84
N TRP A 174 -9.14 0.88 32.29
CA TRP A 174 -10.02 0.11 31.41
C TRP A 174 -11.10 0.97 30.76
N ALA A 175 -11.69 1.91 31.51
CA ALA A 175 -12.76 2.76 31.02
C ALA A 175 -12.28 3.70 29.91
N GLY A 176 -11.09 4.31 30.06
CA GLY A 176 -10.48 5.13 29.03
C GLY A 176 -10.12 4.35 27.77
N PHE A 177 -9.65 3.11 27.92
CA PHE A 177 -9.43 2.22 26.77
C PHE A 177 -10.73 1.92 26.01
N VAL A 178 -11.79 1.49 26.71
CA VAL A 178 -13.09 1.19 26.10
C VAL A 178 -13.63 2.43 25.38
N ALA A 179 -13.68 3.58 26.06
CA ALA A 179 -14.19 4.82 25.47
C ALA A 179 -13.41 5.24 24.21
N GLY A 180 -12.07 5.16 24.26
CA GLY A 180 -11.22 5.47 23.11
C GLY A 180 -11.39 4.49 21.95
N ALA A 181 -11.43 3.20 22.23
CA ALA A 181 -11.60 2.15 21.22
C ALA A 181 -12.97 2.23 20.55
N THR A 182 -14.06 2.39 21.33
CA THR A 182 -15.42 2.62 20.82
C THR A 182 -15.45 3.83 19.90
N ARG A 183 -14.84 4.95 20.31
CA ARG A 183 -14.77 6.16 19.47
C ARG A 183 -14.04 5.88 18.16
N ARG A 184 -12.86 5.25 18.18
CA ARG A 184 -12.14 4.94 16.95
C ARG A 184 -12.93 4.00 16.02
N LEU A 185 -13.56 2.96 16.57
CA LEU A 185 -14.33 1.98 15.78
C LEU A 185 -15.61 2.59 15.18
N SER A 186 -16.19 3.60 15.83
CA SER A 186 -17.34 4.34 15.29
C SER A 186 -17.00 5.23 14.09
N LEU A 187 -15.72 5.54 13.87
CA LEU A 187 -15.28 6.41 12.79
C LEU A 187 -15.01 5.61 11.51
N PRO A 188 -15.53 6.05 10.35
CA PRO A 188 -15.25 5.40 9.09
C PRO A 188 -13.76 5.49 8.73
N LYS A 189 -13.27 4.52 7.94
CA LYS A 189 -11.94 4.62 7.34
C LYS A 189 -11.88 5.89 6.48
N CYS A 190 -10.85 6.70 6.67
CA CYS A 190 -10.62 7.85 5.80
C CYS A 190 -10.27 7.36 4.39
N GLU A 191 -10.98 7.88 3.38
CA GLU A 191 -10.72 7.53 1.98
C GLU A 191 -9.72 8.48 1.29
N GLY A 192 -9.27 9.54 1.99
CA GLY A 192 -8.33 10.51 1.43
C GLY A 192 -8.87 11.37 0.28
N ARG A 193 -10.18 11.30 0.02
CA ARG A 193 -10.86 12.13 -0.98
C ARG A 193 -11.20 13.52 -0.45
N GLU A 194 -11.45 14.44 -1.37
CA GLU A 194 -11.99 15.75 -1.06
C GLU A 194 -13.42 15.62 -0.51
N VAL A 195 -13.66 16.23 0.64
CA VAL A 195 -14.95 16.24 1.33
C VAL A 195 -15.25 17.63 1.88
N ARG A 196 -16.50 17.91 2.21
CA ARG A 196 -16.86 19.19 2.82
C ARG A 196 -16.25 19.33 4.23
N PRO A 197 -15.85 20.54 4.67
CA PRO A 197 -15.29 20.76 6.00
C PRO A 197 -16.19 20.29 7.14
N ASN A 198 -17.51 20.25 6.96
CA ASN A 198 -18.46 19.80 7.96
C ASN A 198 -18.75 18.28 7.94
N SER A 199 -18.09 17.50 7.08
CA SER A 199 -18.37 16.05 6.95
C SER A 199 -17.81 15.21 8.10
N CYS A 200 -16.86 15.75 8.86
CA CYS A 200 -16.24 15.07 10.01
C CYS A 200 -15.57 16.09 10.94
N THR A 201 -15.16 15.63 12.12
CA THR A 201 -14.29 16.42 13.00
C THR A 201 -12.89 16.52 12.40
N TRP A 202 -12.35 17.73 12.33
CA TRP A 202 -11.01 18.00 11.84
C TRP A 202 -10.07 18.41 12.97
N TYR A 203 -8.81 18.05 12.83
CA TYR A 203 -7.71 18.43 13.71
C TYR A 203 -6.68 19.22 12.90
N THR A 204 -6.17 20.29 13.50
CA THR A 204 -5.15 21.16 12.89
C THR A 204 -4.00 21.39 13.88
N PRO A 205 -2.76 21.59 13.40
CA PRO A 205 -1.65 21.99 14.26
C PRO A 205 -1.95 23.33 14.97
N ARG A 206 -1.57 23.44 16.25
CA ARG A 206 -1.74 24.67 17.04
C ARG A 206 -0.84 25.80 16.55
N GLY A 207 0.39 25.47 16.16
CA GLY A 207 1.20 26.33 15.31
C GLY A 207 0.56 26.34 13.93
N LYS A 208 -0.18 27.39 13.60
CA LYS A 208 -0.99 27.46 12.38
C LYS A 208 -0.14 27.15 11.14
N ILE A 209 -0.47 26.05 10.47
CA ILE A 209 0.10 25.67 9.17
C ILE A 209 -1.06 25.67 8.17
N ASP A 210 -0.99 26.56 7.18
CA ASP A 210 -2.05 26.71 6.19
C ASP A 210 -2.29 25.40 5.44
N ASN A 211 -3.57 25.07 5.19
CA ASN A 211 -4.00 23.84 4.51
C ASN A 211 -3.52 22.53 5.16
N MET A 212 -3.17 22.54 6.46
CA MET A 212 -2.83 21.35 7.23
C MET A 212 -3.97 20.89 8.14
N GLN A 213 -4.78 19.96 7.64
CA GLN A 213 -5.89 19.36 8.39
C GLN A 213 -5.85 17.83 8.33
N ALA A 214 -6.19 17.19 9.43
CA ALA A 214 -6.36 15.75 9.55
C ALA A 214 -7.77 15.43 10.02
N CYS A 215 -8.45 14.49 9.37
CA CYS A 215 -9.73 14.01 9.88
C CYS A 215 -9.49 13.24 11.20
N GLU A 216 -10.50 13.15 12.03
CA GLU A 216 -10.41 12.50 13.34
C GLU A 216 -9.84 11.09 13.30
N ALA A 217 -10.26 10.24 12.36
CA ALA A 217 -9.72 8.88 12.23
C ALA A 217 -8.19 8.87 12.00
N CYS A 218 -7.69 9.71 11.09
CA CYS A 218 -6.25 9.80 10.80
C CYS A 218 -5.48 10.46 11.95
N TYR A 219 -6.07 11.46 12.62
CA TYR A 219 -5.51 12.03 13.84
C TYR A 219 -5.37 10.97 14.93
N MET A 220 -6.43 10.18 15.18
CA MET A 220 -6.40 9.11 16.17
C MET A 220 -5.31 8.09 15.83
N ASP A 221 -5.23 7.64 14.57
CA ASP A 221 -4.29 6.59 14.17
C ASP A 221 -2.83 7.07 14.09
N ARG A 222 -2.57 8.35 13.79
CA ARG A 222 -1.21 8.87 13.56
C ARG A 222 -0.65 9.75 14.68
N VAL A 223 -1.50 10.42 15.45
CA VAL A 223 -1.09 11.49 16.38
C VAL A 223 -1.58 11.24 17.80
N ALA A 224 -2.83 10.84 18.00
CA ALA A 224 -3.36 10.64 19.35
C ALA A 224 -2.58 9.54 20.08
N LEU A 225 -2.40 9.76 21.38
CA LEU A 225 -1.56 8.94 22.25
C LEU A 225 -0.10 8.85 21.78
N THR A 226 0.39 9.86 21.05
CA THR A 226 1.83 10.07 20.81
C THR A 226 2.30 11.28 21.60
N ARG A 227 3.60 11.59 21.55
CA ARG A 227 4.15 12.80 22.18
C ARG A 227 3.62 14.12 21.58
N PHE A 228 3.08 14.06 20.36
CA PHE A 228 2.63 15.25 19.62
C PHE A 228 1.12 15.45 19.65
N GLU A 229 0.39 14.69 20.47
CA GLU A 229 -1.05 14.88 20.67
C GLU A 229 -1.40 16.35 20.99
N ARG A 230 -0.59 16.97 21.85
CA ARG A 230 -0.79 18.35 22.29
C ARG A 230 -0.46 19.40 21.22
N GLU A 231 0.27 19.02 20.18
CA GLU A 231 0.60 19.92 19.06
C GLU A 231 -0.60 20.15 18.14
N PHE A 232 -1.66 19.34 18.28
CA PHE A 232 -2.91 19.50 17.54
C PHE A 232 -4.03 20.02 18.44
N GLY A 233 -4.98 20.69 17.78
CA GLY A 233 -6.26 21.08 18.35
C GLY A 233 -7.41 20.69 17.42
N VAL A 234 -8.60 20.53 17.98
CA VAL A 234 -9.82 20.40 17.20
C VAL A 234 -10.03 21.70 16.43
N TYR A 235 -10.32 21.59 15.13
CA TYR A 235 -10.73 22.74 14.34
C TYR A 235 -12.17 23.09 14.68
N GLU A 236 -12.36 24.31 15.19
CA GLU A 236 -13.68 24.87 15.45
C GLU A 236 -14.07 25.76 14.28
N MET A 237 -15.04 25.30 13.49
CA MET A 237 -15.64 26.12 12.45
C MET A 237 -16.42 27.25 13.11
N LYS A 238 -16.16 28.50 12.69
CA LYS A 238 -16.99 29.62 13.11
C LYS A 238 -18.43 29.39 12.66
N THR A 239 -19.36 29.61 13.56
CA THR A 239 -20.79 29.31 13.38
C THR A 239 -21.58 30.46 12.77
N ASP A 240 -20.92 31.56 12.39
CA ASP A 240 -21.57 32.68 11.71
C ASP A 240 -22.00 32.32 10.28
N PHE A 241 -23.03 33.00 9.79
CA PHE A 241 -23.64 32.74 8.48
C PHE A 241 -22.63 32.89 7.34
N ASP A 242 -21.73 33.86 7.43
CA ASP A 242 -20.71 34.13 6.41
C ASP A 242 -19.68 32.99 6.32
N SER A 243 -19.23 32.46 7.45
CA SER A 243 -18.32 31.30 7.52
C SER A 243 -19.01 30.04 7.05
N TRP A 244 -20.29 29.85 7.38
CA TRP A 244 -21.09 28.74 6.86
C TRP A 244 -21.24 28.85 5.34
N MET A 245 -21.61 30.02 4.81
CA MET A 245 -21.71 30.27 3.37
C MET A 245 -20.37 30.04 2.63
N GLN A 246 -19.26 30.49 3.21
CA GLN A 246 -17.93 30.22 2.66
C GLN A 246 -17.59 28.72 2.69
N SER A 247 -18.02 27.99 3.72
CA SER A 247 -17.76 26.54 3.83
C SER A 247 -18.49 25.70 2.79
N LEU A 248 -19.60 26.19 2.21
CA LEU A 248 -20.40 25.44 1.23
C LEU A 248 -19.65 25.19 -0.09
N GLY A 249 -18.71 26.08 -0.44
CA GLY A 249 -17.85 25.94 -1.62
C GLY A 249 -16.47 25.35 -1.32
N GLN A 250 -16.14 25.11 -0.05
CA GLN A 250 -14.83 24.59 0.35
C GLN A 250 -14.83 23.06 0.36
N TYR A 251 -13.69 22.51 -0.06
CA TYR A 251 -13.42 21.08 -0.02
C TYR A 251 -12.05 20.84 0.61
N TRP A 252 -12.00 19.91 1.55
CA TRP A 252 -10.81 19.57 2.30
C TRP A 252 -10.41 18.13 2.04
N THR A 253 -9.10 17.92 1.98
CA THR A 253 -8.48 16.59 1.93
C THR A 253 -7.72 16.34 3.22
N CYS A 254 -7.83 15.13 3.78
CA CYS A 254 -7.04 14.75 4.94
C CYS A 254 -5.55 14.62 4.59
N LYS A 255 -4.72 15.46 5.21
CA LYS A 255 -3.27 15.50 4.97
C LYS A 255 -2.50 14.37 5.64
N LEU A 256 -3.08 13.69 6.63
CA LEU A 256 -2.49 12.51 7.30
C LEU A 256 -3.05 11.17 6.80
N HIS A 257 -3.70 11.17 5.63
CA HIS A 257 -4.15 9.95 4.98
C HIS A 257 -2.96 9.10 4.47
N GLU A 258 -3.12 7.78 4.41
CA GLU A 258 -2.05 6.83 4.04
C GLU A 258 -1.47 7.05 2.63
N THR A 259 -2.23 7.65 1.72
CA THR A 259 -1.74 7.99 0.36
C THR A 259 -0.93 9.28 0.32
N ASN A 260 -1.02 10.14 1.34
CA ASN A 260 -0.13 11.30 1.47
C ASN A 260 1.18 10.87 2.15
N LEU A 261 1.90 9.99 1.44
CA LEU A 261 3.13 9.35 1.92
C LEU A 261 4.15 10.35 2.50
N PRO A 262 4.42 11.52 1.87
CA PRO A 262 5.40 12.47 2.40
C PRO A 262 5.10 12.92 3.84
N LEU A 263 3.86 13.32 4.14
CA LEU A 263 3.51 13.81 5.48
C LEU A 263 3.36 12.69 6.51
N VAL A 264 2.89 11.52 6.08
CA VAL A 264 2.88 10.34 6.93
C VAL A 264 4.31 9.96 7.33
N TRP A 265 5.25 9.98 6.38
CA TRP A 265 6.66 9.69 6.63
C TRP A 265 7.30 10.70 7.58
N ALA A 266 7.06 11.99 7.36
CA ALA A 266 7.57 13.05 8.23
C ALA A 266 7.03 12.93 9.66
N MET A 267 5.75 12.56 9.83
CA MET A 267 5.16 12.33 11.16
C MET A 267 5.80 11.14 11.86
N GLU A 268 6.01 10.02 11.16
CA GLU A 268 6.67 8.83 11.71
C GLU A 268 8.12 9.14 12.13
N ASN A 269 8.88 9.82 11.26
CA ASN A 269 10.24 10.26 11.58
C ASN A 269 10.30 11.25 12.74
N ALA A 270 9.36 12.20 12.82
CA ALA A 270 9.25 13.13 13.95
C ALA A 270 9.01 12.37 15.27
N ILE A 271 8.13 11.36 15.27
CA ILE A 271 7.81 10.57 16.46
C ILE A 271 9.05 9.80 16.91
N GLU A 272 9.78 9.20 15.97
CA GLU A 272 11.01 8.47 16.25
C GLU A 272 12.13 9.38 16.76
N GLN A 273 12.38 10.49 16.08
CA GLN A 273 13.42 11.48 16.43
C GLN A 273 13.05 12.33 17.63
N ARG A 274 11.79 12.22 18.10
CA ARG A 274 11.27 12.94 19.25
C ARG A 274 11.23 14.47 19.05
N ASP A 275 11.22 14.93 17.80
CA ASP A 275 11.31 16.33 17.41
C ASP A 275 10.14 16.74 16.51
N TRP A 276 9.33 17.69 16.98
CA TRP A 276 8.17 18.23 16.26
C TRP A 276 8.59 19.05 15.02
N CYS A 277 9.78 19.65 15.04
CA CYS A 277 10.28 20.48 13.93
C CYS A 277 10.41 19.67 12.64
N VAL A 278 10.71 18.37 12.75
CA VAL A 278 10.80 17.42 11.63
C VAL A 278 9.46 17.36 10.87
N PHE A 279 8.33 17.30 11.58
CA PHE A 279 7.02 17.25 10.96
C PHE A 279 6.54 18.64 10.51
N SER A 280 6.60 19.64 11.40
CA SER A 280 6.07 20.98 11.12
C SER A 280 6.74 21.64 9.91
N SER A 281 8.06 21.60 9.80
CA SER A 281 8.79 22.14 8.64
C SER A 281 8.46 21.40 7.33
N SER A 282 8.22 20.09 7.40
CA SER A 282 7.78 19.30 6.24
C SER A 282 6.34 19.67 5.84
N ALA A 283 5.46 19.87 6.82
CA ALA A 283 4.07 20.26 6.60
C ALA A 283 3.93 21.65 5.99
N GLU A 284 4.72 22.63 6.44
CA GLU A 284 4.75 23.98 5.86
C GLU A 284 5.09 23.97 4.36
N VAL A 285 6.03 23.12 3.95
CA VAL A 285 6.40 22.96 2.54
C VAL A 285 5.31 22.19 1.79
N ALA A 286 4.93 21.01 2.27
CA ALA A 286 4.00 20.12 1.57
C ALA A 286 2.61 20.72 1.38
N CYS A 287 2.13 21.53 2.32
CA CYS A 287 0.80 22.12 2.26
C CYS A 287 0.73 23.38 1.38
N ARG A 288 1.88 24.01 1.09
CA ARG A 288 1.99 25.15 0.15
C ARG A 288 2.12 24.69 -1.30
N LEU A 289 2.71 23.53 -1.52
CA LEU A 289 3.03 23.03 -2.85
C LEU A 289 1.91 22.18 -3.45
N PRO A 290 1.86 22.04 -4.80
CA PRO A 290 0.97 21.09 -5.44
C PRO A 290 1.18 19.66 -4.91
N PRO A 291 0.11 18.86 -4.77
CA PRO A 291 0.22 17.51 -4.25
C PRO A 291 0.99 16.61 -5.24
N CYS A 292 1.81 15.72 -4.68
CA CYS A 292 2.50 14.68 -5.44
C CYS A 292 1.50 13.58 -5.87
N THR A 293 1.00 13.67 -7.10
CA THR A 293 -0.04 12.77 -7.64
C THR A 293 0.34 12.17 -9.00
N ALA A 294 -0.50 11.27 -9.51
CA ALA A 294 -0.36 10.69 -10.86
C ALA A 294 -0.44 11.74 -11.99
N ASN A 295 -1.06 12.89 -11.73
CA ASN A 295 -1.20 13.96 -12.72
C ASN A 295 0.10 14.75 -12.94
N GLY A 296 1.13 14.50 -12.13
CA GLY A 296 2.39 15.23 -12.19
C GLY A 296 2.30 16.66 -11.68
N ILE A 297 3.43 17.37 -11.78
CA ILE A 297 3.59 18.75 -11.34
C ILE A 297 4.20 19.54 -12.49
N ILE A 298 3.62 20.70 -12.79
CA ILE A 298 4.13 21.67 -13.77
C ILE A 298 4.80 22.79 -12.98
N ARG A 299 5.94 23.32 -13.46
CA ARG A 299 6.74 24.35 -12.76
C ARG A 299 7.12 23.97 -11.32
N GLY A 300 7.30 22.69 -11.04
CA GLY A 300 7.76 22.19 -9.75
C GLY A 300 9.26 22.44 -9.52
N ASN A 301 9.66 22.46 -8.25
CA ASN A 301 11.06 22.35 -7.87
C ASN A 301 11.44 20.86 -7.79
N TRP A 302 12.57 20.50 -8.41
CA TRP A 302 12.99 19.12 -8.59
C TRP A 302 14.37 18.87 -7.99
N TRP A 303 14.57 17.65 -7.51
CA TRP A 303 15.82 17.11 -7.04
C TRP A 303 16.13 15.82 -7.79
N THR A 304 17.42 15.55 -7.95
CA THR A 304 17.92 14.28 -8.45
C THR A 304 19.07 13.80 -7.58
N ILE A 305 19.61 12.62 -7.84
CA ILE A 305 20.78 12.10 -7.13
C ILE A 305 22.02 12.95 -7.44
N GLN A 306 22.98 13.02 -6.50
CA GLN A 306 24.24 13.70 -6.73
C GLN A 306 25.00 13.16 -7.95
N GLY A 307 25.52 14.08 -8.76
CA GLY A 307 26.16 13.80 -10.04
C GLY A 307 25.19 13.76 -11.21
N GLY A 308 23.94 14.16 -11.00
CA GLY A 308 22.90 14.25 -12.02
C GLY A 308 22.28 12.92 -12.45
N CYS A 309 20.99 12.95 -12.73
CA CYS A 309 20.27 11.90 -13.47
C CYS A 309 19.04 12.53 -14.14
N ASP A 310 18.96 12.47 -15.48
CA ASP A 310 17.93 13.21 -16.24
C ASP A 310 16.53 12.58 -16.11
N ASN A 311 16.46 11.27 -15.99
CA ASN A 311 15.20 10.50 -15.91
C ASN A 311 14.84 10.10 -14.48
N PHE A 312 15.30 10.88 -13.50
CA PHE A 312 15.00 10.63 -12.09
C PHE A 312 14.72 11.95 -11.37
N ASP A 313 13.49 12.08 -10.89
CA ASP A 313 12.90 13.33 -10.45
C ASP A 313 12.18 13.17 -9.11
N ILE A 314 12.66 13.90 -8.10
CA ILE A 314 12.04 13.98 -6.79
C ILE A 314 11.48 15.38 -6.59
N CYS A 315 10.18 15.49 -6.36
CA CYS A 315 9.56 16.79 -6.05
C CYS A 315 9.99 17.30 -4.67
N GLU A 316 9.94 18.62 -4.48
CA GLU A 316 10.30 19.29 -3.22
C GLU A 316 9.60 18.71 -1.98
N THR A 317 8.32 18.33 -2.10
CA THR A 317 7.55 17.73 -1.01
C THR A 317 8.15 16.38 -0.57
N CYS A 318 8.48 15.51 -1.53
CA CYS A 318 9.13 14.22 -1.23
C CYS A 318 10.57 14.41 -0.74
N TYR A 319 11.32 15.35 -1.31
CA TYR A 319 12.67 15.67 -0.84
C TYR A 319 12.65 16.13 0.63
N THR A 320 11.78 17.09 0.95
CA THR A 320 11.71 17.67 2.30
C THR A 320 11.15 16.69 3.32
N SER A 321 10.07 15.98 2.98
CA SER A 321 9.34 15.18 3.98
C SER A 321 9.86 13.75 4.13
N ILE A 322 10.51 13.19 3.10
CA ILE A 322 11.03 11.81 3.12
C ILE A 322 12.55 11.81 3.20
N LEU A 323 13.24 12.43 2.24
CA LEU A 323 14.70 12.32 2.13
C LEU A 323 15.43 13.10 3.23
N ARG A 324 15.06 14.36 3.46
CA ARG A 324 15.67 15.18 4.52
C ARG A 324 15.36 14.64 5.91
N THR A 325 14.11 14.30 6.20
CA THR A 325 13.73 13.76 7.52
C THR A 325 14.39 12.42 7.81
N SER A 326 14.76 11.63 6.79
CA SER A 326 15.50 10.38 6.95
C SER A 326 17.02 10.55 7.00
N GLY A 327 17.54 11.79 6.97
CA GLY A 327 18.98 12.07 7.06
C GLY A 327 19.79 11.84 5.78
N VAL A 328 19.15 11.47 4.67
CA VAL A 328 19.80 11.11 3.39
C VAL A 328 19.66 12.19 2.32
N GLY A 329 19.05 13.34 2.65
CA GLY A 329 18.87 14.45 1.72
C GLY A 329 20.17 15.04 1.15
N HIS A 330 21.32 14.77 1.78
CA HIS A 330 22.63 15.19 1.30
C HIS A 330 23.14 14.38 0.09
N PHE A 331 22.52 13.24 -0.25
CA PHE A 331 22.84 12.48 -1.47
C PHE A 331 22.10 12.98 -2.72
N PHE A 332 21.33 14.06 -2.59
CA PHE A 332 20.50 14.63 -3.64
C PHE A 332 20.85 16.10 -3.84
N GLU A 333 20.66 16.57 -5.07
CA GLU A 333 20.94 17.93 -5.48
C GLU A 333 19.77 18.51 -6.29
N PRO A 334 19.57 19.84 -6.28
CA PRO A 334 18.55 20.47 -7.11
C PRO A 334 18.78 20.18 -8.60
N ALA A 335 17.70 19.84 -9.30
CA ALA A 335 17.70 19.52 -10.70
C ALA A 335 16.94 20.58 -11.50
N LYS A 336 17.57 21.12 -12.55
CA LYS A 336 16.90 22.04 -13.48
C LYS A 336 16.14 21.23 -14.51
N ARG A 337 14.83 21.41 -14.57
CA ARG A 337 13.93 20.74 -15.52
C ARG A 337 13.18 21.76 -16.36
N ASN A 338 12.63 21.29 -17.48
CA ASN A 338 11.76 22.11 -18.30
C ASN A 338 10.52 22.51 -17.47
N LEU A 339 10.30 23.83 -17.33
CA LEU A 339 9.22 24.39 -16.56
C LEU A 339 7.83 24.10 -17.15
N GLU A 340 7.75 23.82 -18.46
CA GLU A 340 6.52 23.49 -19.16
C GLU A 340 6.22 21.98 -19.16
N ALA A 341 7.19 21.16 -18.77
CA ALA A 341 6.99 19.72 -18.68
C ALA A 341 6.17 19.37 -17.44
N THR A 342 5.17 18.51 -17.62
CA THR A 342 4.49 17.83 -16.52
C THR A 342 5.32 16.62 -16.12
N LEU A 343 5.98 16.70 -14.95
CA LEU A 343 6.81 15.61 -14.45
C LEU A 343 6.12 14.89 -13.29
N ILE A 344 6.30 13.58 -13.21
CA ILE A 344 5.79 12.75 -12.12
C ILE A 344 6.97 12.40 -11.22
N CYS A 345 6.84 12.71 -9.94
CA CYS A 345 7.87 12.38 -8.95
C CYS A 345 8.06 10.85 -8.83
N ASP A 346 9.31 10.38 -8.79
CA ASP A 346 9.63 8.95 -8.65
C ASP A 346 9.27 8.37 -7.28
N PHE A 347 9.04 9.24 -6.29
CA PHE A 347 8.49 8.87 -4.98
C PHE A 347 6.95 8.98 -4.92
N CYS A 348 6.30 9.29 -6.04
CA CYS A 348 4.84 9.19 -6.15
C CYS A 348 4.44 7.72 -6.23
N VAL A 349 3.43 7.31 -5.46
CA VAL A 349 2.93 5.92 -5.45
C VAL A 349 2.48 5.45 -6.84
N SER A 350 2.08 6.39 -7.69
CA SER A 350 1.66 6.16 -9.07
C SER A 350 2.81 6.13 -10.09
N SER A 351 4.06 6.45 -9.68
CA SER A 351 5.21 6.34 -10.58
C SER A 351 5.46 4.87 -10.97
N PRO A 352 5.77 4.57 -12.25
CA PRO A 352 6.00 3.21 -12.72
C PRO A 352 7.04 2.41 -11.92
N ARG A 353 8.09 3.08 -11.40
CA ARG A 353 9.19 2.45 -10.64
C ARG A 353 9.13 2.69 -9.13
N PHE A 354 8.04 3.27 -8.63
CA PHE A 354 7.90 3.64 -7.21
C PHE A 354 8.28 2.50 -6.26
N LYS A 355 7.71 1.30 -6.48
CA LYS A 355 7.93 0.15 -5.59
C LYS A 355 9.40 -0.28 -5.58
N GLN A 356 10.04 -0.29 -6.74
CA GLN A 356 11.44 -0.66 -6.91
C GLN A 356 12.35 0.36 -6.22
N TYR A 357 12.13 1.65 -6.45
CA TYR A 357 12.92 2.71 -5.83
C TYR A 357 12.75 2.73 -4.32
N ILE A 358 11.52 2.69 -3.80
CA ILE A 358 11.30 2.69 -2.35
C ILE A 358 11.85 1.43 -1.68
N ARG A 359 11.80 0.27 -2.34
CA ARG A 359 12.43 -0.96 -1.81
C ARG A 359 13.95 -0.83 -1.73
N MET A 360 14.59 -0.35 -2.79
CA MET A 360 16.04 -0.14 -2.80
C MET A 360 16.48 0.97 -1.84
N TYR A 361 15.67 2.02 -1.72
CA TYR A 361 15.84 3.09 -0.73
C TYR A 361 15.82 2.52 0.69
N ALA A 362 14.76 1.76 1.05
CA ALA A 362 14.62 1.14 2.36
C ALA A 362 15.78 0.19 2.67
N LYS A 363 16.16 -0.67 1.69
CA LYS A 363 17.33 -1.55 1.80
C LYS A 363 18.61 -0.78 2.12
N SER A 364 18.84 0.33 1.41
CA SER A 364 20.06 1.13 1.56
C SER A 364 20.10 1.88 2.89
N VAL A 365 18.95 2.37 3.37
CA VAL A 365 18.81 2.96 4.71
C VAL A 365 19.09 1.93 5.80
N ASP A 366 18.54 0.71 5.67
CA ASP A 366 18.75 -0.35 6.67
C ASP A 366 20.18 -0.90 6.70
N GLN A 367 20.84 -0.96 5.54
CA GLN A 367 22.23 -1.39 5.41
C GLN A 367 23.21 -0.29 5.81
N GLY A 368 22.79 0.98 5.83
CA GLY A 368 23.68 2.13 6.03
C GLY A 368 24.61 2.38 4.83
N VAL A 369 24.31 1.81 3.66
CA VAL A 369 25.13 1.91 2.45
C VAL A 369 24.27 2.50 1.33
N PHE A 370 24.26 3.83 1.22
CA PHE A 370 23.37 4.54 0.29
C PHE A 370 23.80 4.42 -1.18
N SER A 371 25.05 4.05 -1.45
CA SER A 371 25.55 3.86 -2.83
C SER A 371 24.73 2.85 -3.62
N TYR A 372 24.22 1.79 -2.97
CA TYR A 372 23.37 0.79 -3.65
C TYR A 372 22.08 1.38 -4.22
N TYR A 373 21.49 2.36 -3.53
CA TYR A 373 20.34 3.08 -4.06
C TYR A 373 20.75 3.97 -5.24
N LEU A 374 21.85 4.71 -5.10
CA LEU A 374 22.35 5.60 -6.16
C LEU A 374 22.69 4.83 -7.44
N ASP A 375 23.40 3.70 -7.32
CA ASP A 375 23.79 2.86 -8.44
C ASP A 375 22.55 2.23 -9.11
N TYR A 376 21.55 1.84 -8.32
CA TYR A 376 20.28 1.37 -8.85
C TYR A 376 19.55 2.47 -9.64
N VAL A 377 19.48 3.69 -9.12
CA VAL A 377 18.87 4.82 -9.83
C VAL A 377 19.62 5.10 -11.13
N ARG A 378 20.95 5.20 -11.12
CA ARG A 378 21.78 5.42 -12.32
C ARG A 378 21.57 4.34 -13.39
N THR A 379 21.41 3.10 -12.95
CA THR A 379 21.20 1.96 -13.86
C THR A 379 19.80 1.98 -14.48
N PHE A 380 18.76 2.26 -13.69
CA PHE A 380 17.37 2.00 -14.09
C PHE A 380 16.54 3.24 -14.45
N ALA A 381 16.99 4.46 -14.16
CA ALA A 381 16.24 5.69 -14.46
C ALA A 381 15.89 5.82 -15.94
N SER A 382 16.86 5.56 -16.82
CA SER A 382 16.65 5.62 -18.28
C SER A 382 16.06 4.33 -18.87
N VAL A 383 15.78 3.33 -18.04
CA VAL A 383 15.29 2.02 -18.48
C VAL A 383 13.77 2.01 -18.37
N PRO A 384 13.02 1.77 -19.47
CA PRO A 384 11.57 1.60 -19.38
C PRO A 384 11.21 0.41 -18.48
N VAL A 385 10.14 0.54 -17.69
CA VAL A 385 9.66 -0.58 -16.86
C VAL A 385 9.22 -1.74 -17.75
N CYS A 386 9.47 -2.97 -17.30
CA CYS A 386 8.98 -4.16 -18.00
C CYS A 386 7.48 -4.02 -18.31
N PRO A 387 7.04 -4.20 -19.57
CA PRO A 387 5.64 -4.06 -19.96
C PRO A 387 4.75 -5.20 -19.43
N VAL A 388 5.37 -6.24 -18.85
CA VAL A 388 4.73 -7.43 -18.31
C VAL A 388 3.92 -8.12 -19.42
N LEU A 389 2.59 -8.04 -19.36
CA LEU A 389 1.67 -8.61 -20.34
C LEU A 389 1.38 -7.69 -21.52
N LYS A 390 1.80 -6.42 -21.50
CA LYS A 390 1.57 -5.50 -22.62
C LYS A 390 2.57 -5.76 -23.74
N THR A 391 2.11 -5.67 -24.98
CA THR A 391 3.00 -5.63 -26.14
C THR A 391 3.71 -4.28 -26.22
N VAL A 392 4.94 -4.31 -26.73
CA VAL A 392 5.71 -3.12 -27.07
C VAL A 392 6.23 -3.30 -28.49
N GLU A 393 6.11 -2.24 -29.28
CA GLU A 393 6.57 -2.16 -30.66
C GLU A 393 7.77 -1.23 -30.76
N LYS A 394 8.57 -1.38 -31.82
CA LYS A 394 9.65 -0.45 -32.20
C LYS A 394 10.62 -0.18 -31.04
N THR A 395 11.10 -1.25 -30.41
CA THR A 395 12.01 -1.16 -29.27
C THR A 395 13.17 -2.15 -29.41
N HIS A 396 14.20 -1.94 -28.60
CA HIS A 396 15.32 -2.85 -28.45
C HIS A 396 15.00 -3.99 -27.46
N TRP A 397 15.52 -5.17 -27.78
CA TRP A 397 15.34 -6.42 -27.05
C TRP A 397 16.67 -7.12 -26.79
N TRP A 398 16.68 -8.00 -25.79
CA TRP A 398 17.77 -8.92 -25.47
C TRP A 398 17.27 -10.36 -25.50
N GLY A 399 18.17 -11.33 -25.52
CA GLY A 399 17.80 -12.75 -25.38
C GLY A 399 18.07 -13.55 -26.65
N TYR A 400 17.13 -14.41 -27.03
CA TYR A 400 17.29 -15.38 -28.12
C TYR A 400 16.21 -15.19 -29.18
N PRO A 401 16.46 -15.64 -30.42
CA PRO A 401 15.38 -15.80 -31.40
C PRO A 401 14.23 -16.62 -30.81
N GLY A 402 13.01 -16.07 -30.83
CA GLY A 402 11.83 -16.69 -30.22
C GLY A 402 11.64 -16.44 -28.72
N ALA A 403 12.64 -15.89 -28.02
CA ALA A 403 12.55 -15.53 -26.61
C ALA A 403 13.18 -14.16 -26.33
N LEU A 404 12.37 -13.10 -26.48
CA LEU A 404 12.81 -11.70 -26.31
C LEU A 404 12.59 -11.20 -24.88
N PHE A 405 13.57 -10.46 -24.36
CA PHE A 405 13.61 -9.89 -23.02
C PHE A 405 13.68 -8.37 -23.12
N CYS A 406 12.83 -7.65 -22.38
CA CYS A 406 12.94 -6.20 -22.30
C CYS A 406 14.19 -5.80 -21.52
N HIS A 407 14.65 -4.55 -21.71
CA HIS A 407 15.85 -4.01 -21.05
C HIS A 407 15.81 -4.17 -19.51
N ASP A 408 14.66 -3.88 -18.90
CA ASP A 408 14.44 -3.99 -17.45
C ASP A 408 14.67 -5.40 -16.93
N CYS A 409 14.06 -6.39 -17.58
CA CYS A 409 14.21 -7.79 -17.22
C CYS A 409 15.61 -8.34 -17.52
N TYR A 410 16.26 -7.83 -18.58
CA TYR A 410 17.64 -8.19 -18.86
C TYR A 410 18.57 -7.76 -17.73
N LEU A 411 18.52 -6.48 -17.36
CA LEU A 411 19.38 -5.91 -16.31
C LEU A 411 19.04 -6.43 -14.90
N SER A 412 17.75 -6.57 -14.58
CA SER A 412 17.32 -6.95 -13.22
C SER A 412 17.46 -8.44 -12.92
N PHE A 413 17.54 -9.29 -13.94
CA PHE A 413 17.54 -10.75 -13.77
C PHE A 413 18.56 -11.45 -14.65
N VAL A 414 18.45 -11.31 -15.97
CA VAL A 414 19.19 -12.16 -16.93
C VAL A 414 20.70 -11.92 -16.87
N ILE A 415 21.16 -10.67 -16.81
CA ILE A 415 22.59 -10.32 -16.91
C ILE A 415 23.45 -10.99 -15.82
N ASN A 416 22.85 -11.27 -14.66
CA ASN A 416 23.52 -11.88 -13.51
C ASN A 416 23.42 -13.42 -13.48
N THR A 417 22.88 -14.06 -14.52
CA THR A 417 22.86 -15.52 -14.64
C THR A 417 24.03 -16.04 -15.47
N LYS A 418 24.32 -17.35 -15.39
CA LYS A 418 25.44 -18.00 -16.11
C LYS A 418 25.42 -17.75 -17.62
N LEU A 419 24.24 -17.67 -18.23
CA LEU A 419 24.06 -17.42 -19.68
C LEU A 419 23.85 -15.94 -20.03
N GLY A 420 23.72 -15.04 -19.03
CA GLY A 420 23.29 -13.66 -19.25
C GLY A 420 24.21 -12.83 -20.14
N SER A 421 25.52 -13.02 -20.02
CA SER A 421 26.52 -12.35 -20.85
C SER A 421 26.64 -12.97 -22.25
N SER A 422 26.13 -14.19 -22.44
CA SER A 422 26.21 -14.99 -23.67
C SER A 422 24.94 -14.94 -24.51
N VAL A 423 23.95 -14.14 -24.14
CA VAL A 423 22.74 -13.95 -24.96
C VAL A 423 23.11 -13.44 -26.36
N PRO A 424 22.59 -14.05 -27.44
CA PRO A 424 22.97 -13.68 -28.81
C PRO A 424 22.41 -12.33 -29.25
N ILE A 425 21.19 -11.99 -28.80
CA ILE A 425 20.58 -10.69 -29.08
C ILE A 425 20.94 -9.75 -27.93
N LYS A 426 21.67 -8.68 -28.26
CA LYS A 426 22.03 -7.58 -27.35
C LYS A 426 21.58 -6.28 -27.99
N GLU A 427 20.55 -5.67 -27.42
CA GLU A 427 19.96 -4.44 -27.95
C GLU A 427 19.49 -4.57 -29.42
N GLY A 428 18.88 -5.71 -29.76
CA GLY A 428 18.33 -5.95 -31.10
C GLY A 428 17.00 -5.22 -31.30
N PHE A 429 16.90 -4.40 -32.33
CA PHE A 429 15.67 -3.66 -32.65
C PHE A 429 14.62 -4.56 -33.32
N ASP A 430 13.37 -4.51 -32.84
CA ASP A 430 12.21 -5.18 -33.47
C ASP A 430 11.03 -4.21 -33.53
N GLU A 431 10.45 -4.07 -34.73
CA GLU A 431 9.28 -3.21 -34.96
C GLU A 431 7.96 -3.89 -34.59
N ARG A 432 7.93 -5.22 -34.55
CA ARG A 432 6.71 -5.99 -34.32
C ARG A 432 6.23 -5.84 -32.87
N PRO A 433 4.92 -6.03 -32.61
CA PRO A 433 4.41 -6.09 -31.25
C PRO A 433 4.92 -7.35 -30.56
N GLN A 434 5.79 -7.17 -29.57
CA GLN A 434 6.41 -8.24 -28.81
C GLN A 434 6.11 -8.09 -27.32
N ILE A 435 6.10 -9.21 -26.61
CA ILE A 435 6.03 -9.22 -25.14
C ILE A 435 7.39 -9.59 -24.55
N CYS A 436 7.66 -9.14 -23.34
CA CYS A 436 8.78 -9.69 -22.58
C CYS A 436 8.49 -11.15 -22.24
N GLN A 437 9.41 -12.06 -22.55
CA GLN A 437 9.22 -13.49 -22.26
C GLN A 437 9.67 -13.85 -20.84
N ILE A 438 10.61 -13.10 -20.24
CA ILE A 438 11.25 -13.46 -18.95
C ILE A 438 10.67 -12.71 -17.74
N TRP A 439 9.47 -12.12 -17.86
CA TRP A 439 8.82 -11.47 -16.71
C TRP A 439 8.15 -12.48 -15.79
N SER A 440 7.65 -13.62 -16.31
CA SER A 440 6.89 -14.59 -15.52
C SER A 440 7.77 -15.54 -14.73
N SER A 441 7.27 -15.97 -13.57
CA SER A 441 8.01 -16.87 -12.67
C SER A 441 8.37 -18.19 -13.34
N ARG A 442 7.45 -18.79 -14.10
CA ARG A 442 7.69 -20.03 -14.84
C ARG A 442 8.81 -19.89 -15.88
N MET A 443 8.78 -18.81 -16.66
CA MET A 443 9.81 -18.55 -17.66
C MET A 443 11.18 -18.32 -17.01
N ARG A 444 11.22 -17.62 -15.86
CA ARG A 444 12.44 -17.47 -15.07
C ARG A 444 12.97 -18.80 -14.54
N THR A 445 12.11 -19.70 -14.09
CA THR A 445 12.50 -21.05 -13.67
C THR A 445 13.11 -21.85 -14.82
N MET A 446 12.47 -21.84 -16.00
CA MET A 446 13.01 -22.52 -17.19
C MET A 446 14.35 -21.93 -17.64
N TRP A 447 14.50 -20.61 -17.56
CA TRP A 447 15.78 -19.94 -17.84
C TRP A 447 16.89 -20.35 -16.86
N LEU A 448 16.58 -20.46 -15.57
CA LEU A 448 17.55 -20.94 -14.58
C LEU A 448 17.94 -22.40 -14.82
N GLN A 449 16.99 -23.25 -15.22
CA GLN A 449 17.28 -24.63 -15.63
C GLN A 449 18.24 -24.67 -16.84
N ALA A 450 18.05 -23.79 -17.83
CA ALA A 450 18.99 -23.67 -18.95
C ALA A 450 20.38 -23.18 -18.50
N CYS A 451 20.43 -22.27 -17.53
CA CYS A 451 21.68 -21.81 -16.93
C CYS A 451 22.39 -22.93 -16.15
N ASP A 452 21.67 -23.84 -15.53
CA ASP A 452 22.24 -24.92 -14.72
C ASP A 452 22.64 -26.16 -15.52
N ALA A 453 22.19 -26.28 -16.77
CA ALA A 453 22.44 -27.43 -17.64
C ALA A 453 23.91 -27.57 -18.08
N GLY A 454 24.65 -26.46 -18.19
CA GLY A 454 26.03 -26.51 -18.66
C GLY A 454 26.66 -25.12 -18.80
N ALA A 455 27.92 -25.10 -19.25
CA ALA A 455 28.59 -23.85 -19.62
C ALA A 455 27.94 -23.23 -20.88
N PRO A 456 28.04 -21.91 -21.09
CA PRO A 456 27.52 -21.29 -22.30
C PRO A 456 28.09 -21.95 -23.57
N GLY A 457 27.23 -22.38 -24.49
CA GLY A 457 27.62 -23.06 -25.73
C GLY A 457 27.98 -24.54 -25.57
N SER A 458 27.69 -25.15 -24.41
CA SER A 458 27.76 -26.62 -24.27
C SER A 458 26.52 -27.27 -24.89
N PRO A 459 26.63 -28.52 -25.40
CA PRO A 459 25.48 -29.22 -25.98
C PRO A 459 24.28 -29.33 -25.04
N GLU A 460 24.52 -29.52 -23.74
CA GLU A 460 23.50 -29.62 -22.71
C GLU A 460 22.80 -28.27 -22.47
N SER A 461 23.57 -27.19 -22.44
CA SER A 461 23.04 -25.83 -22.30
C SER A 461 22.22 -25.43 -23.53
N ASP A 462 22.75 -25.68 -24.73
CA ASP A 462 22.08 -25.37 -26.00
C ASP A 462 20.78 -26.14 -26.15
N ALA A 463 20.75 -27.42 -25.76
CA ALA A 463 19.52 -28.21 -25.75
C ALA A 463 18.43 -27.59 -24.85
N LYS A 464 18.80 -27.13 -23.64
CA LYS A 464 17.85 -26.49 -22.71
C LYS A 464 17.45 -25.08 -23.13
N VAL A 465 18.35 -24.33 -23.76
CA VAL A 465 18.01 -23.04 -24.37
C VAL A 465 17.00 -23.25 -25.50
N ASN A 466 17.17 -24.29 -26.33
CA ASN A 466 16.22 -24.62 -27.39
C ASN A 466 14.84 -24.95 -26.82
N GLU A 467 14.74 -25.84 -25.82
CA GLU A 467 13.47 -26.14 -25.12
C GLU A 467 12.80 -24.85 -24.58
N PHE A 468 13.59 -23.95 -23.98
CA PHE A 468 13.11 -22.67 -23.48
C PHE A 468 12.56 -21.76 -24.60
N THR A 469 13.26 -21.64 -25.72
CA THR A 469 12.82 -20.82 -26.86
C THR A 469 11.60 -21.40 -27.57
N GLU A 470 11.50 -22.72 -27.70
CA GLU A 470 10.32 -23.39 -28.25
C GLU A 470 9.09 -23.14 -27.38
N PHE A 471 9.24 -23.26 -26.06
CA PHE A 471 8.17 -22.95 -25.13
C PHE A 471 7.80 -21.46 -25.16
N ALA A 472 8.77 -20.54 -25.26
CA ALA A 472 8.51 -19.10 -25.38
C ALA A 472 7.70 -18.76 -26.64
N ASN A 473 8.01 -19.42 -27.76
CA ASN A 473 7.25 -19.28 -29.00
C ASN A 473 5.81 -19.79 -28.85
N GLU A 474 5.62 -20.96 -28.22
CA GLU A 474 4.28 -21.49 -27.98
C GLU A 474 3.47 -20.60 -27.04
N ARG A 475 4.11 -20.09 -25.97
CA ARG A 475 3.54 -19.09 -25.08
C ARG A 475 3.12 -17.83 -25.83
N LEU A 476 3.94 -17.34 -26.77
CA LEU A 476 3.59 -16.18 -27.60
C LEU A 476 2.37 -16.46 -28.48
N LYS A 477 2.26 -17.65 -29.08
CA LYS A 477 1.06 -18.02 -29.86
C LYS A 477 -0.18 -18.01 -28.98
N ILE A 478 -0.13 -18.65 -27.81
CA ILE A 478 -1.25 -18.67 -26.86
C ILE A 478 -1.59 -17.26 -26.39
N TYR A 479 -0.59 -16.42 -26.12
CA TYR A 479 -0.80 -15.01 -25.80
C TYR A 479 -1.65 -14.31 -26.88
N THR A 480 -1.25 -14.43 -28.16
CA THR A 480 -1.96 -13.75 -29.26
C THR A 480 -3.40 -14.20 -29.43
N GLN A 481 -3.72 -15.44 -29.02
CA GLN A 481 -5.08 -16.00 -29.07
C GLN A 481 -5.93 -15.66 -27.84
N THR A 482 -5.31 -15.22 -26.72
CA THR A 482 -5.99 -15.09 -25.43
C THR A 482 -6.01 -13.66 -24.90
N ILE A 483 -4.85 -13.08 -24.58
CA ILE A 483 -4.75 -11.81 -23.85
C ILE A 483 -5.45 -10.65 -24.59
N PRO A 484 -5.19 -10.41 -25.90
CA PRO A 484 -5.86 -9.32 -26.62
C PRO A 484 -7.38 -9.44 -26.63
N GLN A 485 -7.90 -10.68 -26.74
CA GLN A 485 -9.34 -10.93 -26.74
C GLN A 485 -9.95 -10.69 -25.35
N MET A 486 -9.26 -11.09 -24.28
CA MET A 486 -9.70 -10.78 -22.92
C MET A 486 -9.73 -9.27 -22.65
N ASP A 487 -8.70 -8.55 -23.09
CA ASP A 487 -8.63 -7.09 -22.92
C ASP A 487 -9.71 -6.38 -23.74
N PHE A 488 -10.01 -6.86 -24.95
CA PHE A 488 -11.13 -6.37 -25.74
C PHE A 488 -12.48 -6.56 -25.02
N ILE A 489 -12.77 -7.77 -24.52
CA ILE A 489 -14.02 -8.05 -23.80
C ILE A 489 -14.13 -7.17 -22.54
N ARG A 490 -13.05 -7.05 -21.75
CA ARG A 490 -13.01 -6.19 -20.55
C ARG A 490 -13.23 -4.71 -20.91
N GLY A 491 -12.59 -4.22 -21.96
CA GLY A 491 -12.76 -2.85 -22.45
C GLY A 491 -14.20 -2.56 -22.88
N MET A 492 -14.81 -3.47 -23.65
CA MET A 492 -16.21 -3.36 -24.06
C MET A 492 -17.17 -3.35 -22.86
N LYS A 493 -16.92 -4.21 -21.85
CA LYS A 493 -17.70 -4.20 -20.61
C LYS A 493 -17.59 -2.86 -19.87
N GLN A 494 -16.38 -2.30 -19.76
CA GLN A 494 -16.17 -1.01 -19.12
C GLN A 494 -16.92 0.13 -19.85
N ILE A 495 -16.89 0.14 -21.19
CA ILE A 495 -17.64 1.11 -22.00
C ILE A 495 -19.15 0.97 -21.74
N LYS A 496 -19.69 -0.26 -21.73
CA LYS A 496 -21.11 -0.51 -21.43
C LYS A 496 -21.48 -0.02 -20.01
N MET A 497 -20.62 -0.27 -19.01
CA MET A 497 -20.85 0.22 -17.64
C MET A 497 -20.84 1.74 -17.56
N GLN A 498 -19.90 2.40 -18.23
CA GLN A 498 -19.82 3.86 -18.25
C GLN A 498 -21.03 4.48 -18.97
N ALA A 499 -21.47 3.89 -20.09
CA ALA A 499 -22.70 4.31 -20.76
C ALA A 499 -23.93 4.16 -19.86
N ALA A 500 -24.03 3.06 -19.10
CA ALA A 500 -25.10 2.85 -18.14
C ALA A 500 -25.07 3.90 -17.00
N MET A 501 -23.90 4.20 -16.45
CA MET A 501 -23.73 5.25 -15.43
C MET A 501 -24.17 6.63 -15.95
N ASN A 502 -23.82 6.97 -17.20
CA ASN A 502 -24.26 8.22 -17.83
C ASN A 502 -25.80 8.28 -17.94
N GLN A 503 -26.46 7.17 -18.29
CA GLN A 503 -27.93 7.12 -18.31
C GLN A 503 -28.53 7.31 -16.90
N GLY A 504 -27.86 6.81 -15.85
CA GLY A 504 -28.24 7.08 -14.47
C GLY A 504 -28.17 8.56 -14.09
N LEU A 505 -27.10 9.26 -14.50
CA LEU A 505 -26.97 10.70 -14.27
C LEU A 505 -28.05 11.49 -15.02
N VAL A 506 -28.35 11.11 -16.26
CA VAL A 506 -29.43 11.71 -17.06
C VAL A 506 -30.80 11.51 -16.39
N SER A 507 -31.06 10.33 -15.83
CA SER A 507 -32.28 10.05 -15.09
C SER A 507 -32.46 10.99 -13.89
N VAL A 508 -31.41 11.17 -13.08
CA VAL A 508 -31.45 12.07 -11.91
C VAL A 508 -31.70 13.52 -12.33
N MET A 509 -31.07 13.97 -13.42
CA MET A 509 -31.29 15.32 -13.96
C MET A 509 -32.75 15.54 -14.36
N TYR A 510 -33.33 14.63 -15.15
CA TYR A 510 -34.73 14.74 -15.58
C TYR A 510 -35.71 14.59 -14.41
N GLN A 511 -35.39 13.77 -13.41
CA GLN A 511 -36.19 13.65 -12.19
C GLN A 511 -36.24 14.97 -11.41
N GLY A 512 -35.11 15.68 -11.33
CA GLY A 512 -35.07 17.01 -10.73
C GLY A 512 -35.93 18.02 -11.47
N MET A 513 -35.91 17.99 -12.81
CA MET A 513 -36.76 18.85 -13.64
C MET A 513 -38.25 18.53 -13.50
N ASP A 514 -38.61 17.23 -13.48
CA ASP A 514 -39.97 16.75 -13.22
C ASP A 514 -40.49 17.24 -11.86
N SER A 515 -39.68 17.09 -10.81
CA SER A 515 -40.02 17.54 -9.46
C SER A 515 -40.27 19.05 -9.40
N LEU A 516 -39.45 19.85 -10.08
CA LEU A 516 -39.59 21.31 -10.13
C LEU A 516 -40.87 21.73 -10.87
N LEU A 517 -41.18 21.09 -11.99
CA LEU A 517 -42.38 21.39 -12.79
C LEU A 517 -43.66 20.97 -12.08
N SER A 518 -43.66 19.79 -11.44
CA SER A 518 -44.78 19.29 -10.65
C SER A 518 -45.07 20.19 -9.43
N ILE A 519 -44.03 20.56 -8.67
CA ILE A 519 -44.19 21.42 -7.48
C ILE A 519 -44.63 22.85 -7.84
N SER A 520 -44.15 23.38 -8.97
CA SER A 520 -44.52 24.72 -9.42
C SER A 520 -45.91 24.81 -10.06
N GLY A 521 -46.61 23.67 -10.21
CA GLY A 521 -47.92 23.61 -10.85
C GLY A 521 -47.88 23.93 -12.36
N ALA A 522 -46.70 23.88 -12.97
CA ALA A 522 -46.48 24.12 -14.39
C ALA A 522 -46.68 22.85 -15.24
N THR A 523 -47.66 22.02 -14.86
CA THR A 523 -48.05 20.79 -15.57
C THR A 523 -49.17 21.09 -16.57
N ASP A 524 -49.28 20.29 -17.64
CA ASP A 524 -50.30 20.46 -18.68
C ASP A 524 -51.63 19.74 -18.36
N GLY A 525 -51.74 19.18 -17.15
CA GLY A 525 -52.93 18.47 -16.65
C GLY A 525 -53.14 17.07 -17.23
N ASN A 526 -52.23 16.57 -18.09
CA ASN A 526 -52.29 15.23 -18.64
C ASN A 526 -51.20 14.34 -18.04
N LEU A 527 -51.49 13.03 -17.96
CA LEU A 527 -50.48 12.03 -17.62
C LEU A 527 -49.71 11.62 -18.87
N HIS A 528 -48.39 11.65 -18.78
CA HIS A 528 -47.43 11.27 -19.82
C HIS A 528 -46.82 9.92 -19.47
N GLY A 529 -46.72 8.99 -20.43
CA GLY A 529 -46.06 7.71 -20.21
C GLY A 529 -46.70 6.52 -20.92
N ASN A 530 -46.43 5.32 -20.42
CA ASN A 530 -47.00 4.07 -20.89
C ASN A 530 -46.93 2.99 -19.80
N SER A 531 -47.47 1.80 -20.08
CA SER A 531 -47.49 0.69 -19.13
C SER A 531 -46.12 0.12 -18.72
N GLN A 532 -45.06 0.38 -19.49
CA GLN A 532 -43.70 -0.07 -19.16
C GLN A 532 -42.93 0.93 -18.29
N LEU A 533 -43.14 2.24 -18.50
CA LEU A 533 -42.42 3.32 -17.81
C LEU A 533 -43.18 3.90 -16.61
N GLY A 534 -44.47 3.59 -16.49
CA GLY A 534 -45.39 4.28 -15.60
C GLY A 534 -45.94 5.57 -16.22
N TRP A 535 -46.91 6.17 -15.53
CA TRP A 535 -47.54 7.44 -15.90
C TRP A 535 -47.02 8.54 -14.97
N HIS A 536 -46.66 9.68 -15.55
CA HIS A 536 -46.00 10.81 -14.87
C HIS A 536 -46.70 12.12 -15.23
N ASP A 537 -46.68 13.10 -14.33
CA ASP A 537 -47.33 14.41 -14.56
C ASP A 537 -46.60 15.29 -15.59
N THR A 538 -45.37 14.90 -15.98
CA THR A 538 -44.56 15.64 -16.96
C THR A 538 -43.87 14.70 -17.95
N THR A 539 -43.52 15.24 -19.12
CA THR A 539 -42.68 14.55 -20.11
C THR A 539 -41.27 14.24 -19.59
N GLN A 540 -40.77 15.03 -18.63
CA GLN A 540 -39.46 14.88 -18.01
C GLN A 540 -39.45 13.68 -17.06
N GLY A 541 -40.56 13.41 -16.36
CA GLY A 541 -40.73 12.20 -15.55
C GLY A 541 -40.61 10.93 -16.41
N VAL A 542 -41.23 10.92 -17.60
CA VAL A 542 -41.09 9.82 -18.58
C VAL A 542 -39.65 9.65 -19.06
N GLN A 543 -38.97 10.75 -19.38
CA GLN A 543 -37.56 10.71 -19.80
C GLN A 543 -36.64 10.20 -18.70
N SER A 544 -36.91 10.57 -17.44
CA SER A 544 -36.19 10.03 -16.27
C SER A 544 -36.38 8.53 -16.12
N ALA A 545 -37.63 8.04 -16.19
CA ALA A 545 -37.95 6.62 -16.10
C ALA A 545 -37.31 5.81 -17.23
N GLN A 546 -37.31 6.34 -18.45
CA GLN A 546 -36.68 5.68 -19.60
C GLN A 546 -35.16 5.63 -19.48
N ALA A 547 -34.52 6.70 -19.04
CA ALA A 547 -33.08 6.73 -18.79
C ALA A 547 -32.69 5.75 -17.66
N TYR A 548 -33.50 5.63 -16.62
CA TYR A 548 -33.29 4.67 -15.54
C TYR A 548 -33.41 3.21 -16.03
N GLN A 549 -34.40 2.89 -16.86
CA GLN A 549 -34.54 1.57 -17.46
C GLN A 549 -33.34 1.24 -18.38
N ASN A 550 -32.88 2.20 -19.17
CA ASN A 550 -31.68 2.07 -20.00
C ASN A 550 -30.41 1.83 -19.15
N MET A 551 -30.30 2.50 -18.00
CA MET A 551 -29.23 2.25 -17.03
C MET A 551 -29.26 0.79 -16.54
N GLN A 552 -30.42 0.30 -16.07
CA GLN A 552 -30.55 -1.08 -15.59
C GLN A 552 -30.22 -2.11 -16.68
N ALA A 553 -30.75 -1.92 -17.88
CA ALA A 553 -30.46 -2.78 -19.02
C ALA A 553 -28.98 -2.73 -19.42
N GLY A 554 -28.35 -1.55 -19.37
CA GLY A 554 -26.93 -1.35 -19.62
C GLY A 554 -26.05 -2.12 -18.64
N PHE A 555 -26.36 -2.06 -17.33
CA PHE A 555 -25.66 -2.84 -16.31
C PHE A 555 -25.86 -4.35 -16.47
N ALA A 556 -27.08 -4.80 -16.79
CA ALA A 556 -27.35 -6.21 -17.06
C ALA A 556 -26.57 -6.71 -18.29
N ASN A 557 -26.50 -5.91 -19.36
CA ASN A 557 -25.74 -6.25 -20.57
C ASN A 557 -24.22 -6.30 -20.31
N ALA A 558 -23.69 -5.36 -19.53
CA ALA A 558 -22.28 -5.39 -19.12
C ALA A 558 -21.91 -6.62 -18.28
N ASN A 559 -22.89 -7.19 -17.56
CA ASN A 559 -22.72 -8.36 -16.68
C ASN A 559 -23.20 -9.68 -17.28
N ARG A 560 -23.28 -9.77 -18.61
CA ARG A 560 -23.64 -11.00 -19.33
C ARG A 560 -22.78 -12.21 -18.95
N ALA A 561 -23.45 -13.30 -18.61
CA ALA A 561 -22.83 -14.54 -18.11
C ALA A 561 -21.97 -15.26 -19.15
N ASP A 562 -22.36 -15.19 -20.43
CA ASP A 562 -21.62 -15.80 -21.54
C ASP A 562 -20.26 -15.11 -21.79
N GLU A 563 -20.21 -13.77 -21.74
CA GLU A 563 -18.95 -13.03 -21.82
C GLU A 563 -18.03 -13.33 -20.62
N TRP A 564 -18.60 -13.57 -19.43
CA TRP A 564 -17.85 -14.01 -18.25
C TRP A 564 -17.30 -15.44 -18.41
N MET A 565 -18.09 -16.36 -18.97
CA MET A 565 -17.64 -17.72 -19.25
C MET A 565 -16.50 -17.72 -20.29
N GLN A 566 -16.62 -16.90 -21.33
CA GLN A 566 -15.57 -16.74 -22.33
C GLN A 566 -14.28 -16.20 -21.73
N LEU A 567 -14.35 -15.16 -20.88
CA LEU A 567 -13.19 -14.64 -20.15
C LEU A 567 -12.53 -15.74 -19.31
N PHE A 568 -13.33 -16.53 -18.59
CA PHE A 568 -12.81 -17.63 -17.78
C PHE A 568 -12.10 -18.68 -18.63
N GLN A 569 -12.68 -19.09 -19.77
CA GLN A 569 -12.06 -20.05 -20.68
C GLN A 569 -10.72 -19.54 -21.23
N LEU A 570 -10.66 -18.29 -21.70
CA LEU A 570 -9.42 -17.67 -22.20
C LEU A 570 -8.35 -17.58 -21.10
N GLU A 571 -8.76 -17.27 -19.86
CA GLU A 571 -7.85 -17.22 -18.71
C GLU A 571 -7.30 -18.62 -18.36
N GLN A 572 -8.12 -19.67 -18.47
CA GLN A 572 -7.65 -21.05 -18.27
C GLN A 572 -6.63 -21.47 -19.33
N ILE A 573 -6.84 -21.09 -20.59
CA ILE A 573 -5.87 -21.36 -21.68
C ILE A 573 -4.55 -20.64 -21.38
N TRP A 574 -4.59 -19.36 -21.00
CA TRP A 574 -3.38 -18.61 -20.64
C TRP A 574 -2.65 -19.23 -19.45
N LYS A 575 -3.38 -19.67 -18.41
CA LYS A 575 -2.79 -20.34 -17.24
C LYS A 575 -2.05 -21.63 -17.55
N GLN A 576 -2.26 -22.26 -18.71
CA GLN A 576 -1.50 -23.45 -19.10
C GLN A 576 -0.03 -23.14 -19.40
N VAL A 577 0.29 -21.88 -19.73
CA VAL A 577 1.65 -21.42 -20.08
C VAL A 577 2.29 -20.47 -19.06
N GLU A 578 1.60 -20.19 -17.96
CA GLU A 578 2.13 -19.53 -16.76
C GLU A 578 2.34 -20.55 -15.63
#